data_AF-A0A151GKX2-F1
#
_entry.id   AF-A0A151GKX2-F1
#
_cell.length_a   1.000
_cell.length_b   1.000
_cell.length_c   1.000
_cell.angle_alpha   90.00
_cell.angle_beta   90.00
_cell.angle_gamma   90.00
#
_symmetry.space_group_name_H-M   'P 1'
#
loop_
_entity.id
_entity.type
_entity.pdbx_description
1 polymer ?
#
loop_
_entity_poly.entity_id
_entity_poly.type
_entity_poly.pdbx_seq_one_letter_code
_entity_poly.pdbx_strand_id
1 'polypeptide(L)'
;MIPSIRSAALALFVAMAGVQAQTIPQSTANETSGGGRACNNSPELCGKQYNAITYMGAHGASFLRDGSTGNSVSGNQFQNATAALDAGLRLLQVQVHKSGSTLKLCHTSCSLLDAGSLESWLSVVNGWLSNNPNEVITLVLVNSDEAPASDFGPVFETSGIAKVSYNPGTSKATSNWPTLESMIGQGTRVVSFVTNMPFSSSTPYLLPEFDFIFETPFEVSDMSGFNCTVDRPTRARPVATALSKNYMSLVNHFKYQDVTSSIQVPDVDRIETINSPDTSAEGNLGKHLQQCATEWNKQPNFVLVDFWDKANPLQAADNLNRVSSPVSRKSTTSTPSTGGATNAGKGEYGALVSLLTAATLLLL
;
A
#
# COMPACT_ATOMS: atom_id res chain seq x y z
N MET A 1 70.67 24.34 -57.75
CA MET A 1 69.44 23.87 -58.41
C MET A 1 68.27 24.68 -57.87
N ILE A 2 67.56 25.34 -58.78
CA ILE A 2 66.36 26.20 -58.68
C ILE A 2 65.12 25.26 -58.57
N PRO A 3 63.84 25.66 -58.28
CA PRO A 3 63.16 26.82 -57.65
C PRO A 3 62.26 26.38 -56.44
N SER A 4 61.45 27.17 -55.72
CA SER A 4 60.14 27.73 -56.14
C SER A 4 59.45 28.31 -54.88
N ILE A 5 59.23 29.63 -54.72
CA ILE A 5 58.16 30.54 -55.21
C ILE A 5 56.94 30.69 -54.26
N ARG A 6 56.65 31.97 -53.95
CA ARG A 6 55.38 32.63 -53.50
C ARG A 6 54.91 32.37 -52.06
N SER A 7 54.27 33.31 -51.35
CA SER A 7 54.05 34.76 -51.45
C SER A 7 53.38 35.20 -50.14
N ALA A 8 53.51 36.48 -49.83
CA ALA A 8 53.11 37.16 -48.59
C ALA A 8 51.63 37.01 -48.16
N ALA A 9 51.41 37.02 -46.83
CA ALA A 9 50.22 37.62 -46.23
C ALA A 9 50.58 38.20 -44.85
N LEU A 10 50.34 39.51 -44.74
CA LEU A 10 50.46 40.35 -43.56
C LEU A 10 49.37 39.97 -42.54
N ALA A 11 49.69 39.80 -41.26
CA ALA A 11 48.69 39.80 -40.19
C ALA A 11 49.23 40.47 -38.93
N LEU A 12 48.46 41.44 -38.45
CA LEU A 12 48.68 42.34 -37.31
C LEU A 12 49.05 41.60 -36.01
N PHE A 13 50.07 42.11 -35.31
CA PHE A 13 50.27 41.85 -33.89
C PHE A 13 49.30 42.72 -33.08
N VAL A 14 48.30 42.09 -32.47
CA VAL A 14 47.53 42.68 -31.35
C VAL A 14 48.10 42.11 -30.07
N ALA A 15 48.72 42.97 -29.26
CA ALA A 15 49.16 42.64 -27.92
C ALA A 15 47.93 42.52 -27.01
N MET A 16 47.57 41.29 -26.63
CA MET A 16 46.64 41.06 -25.52
C MET A 16 47.43 40.75 -24.25
N ALA A 17 47.38 41.67 -23.29
CA ALA A 17 47.89 41.46 -21.94
C ALA A 17 47.15 40.28 -21.31
N GLY A 18 47.88 39.22 -20.97
CA GLY A 18 47.35 38.10 -20.21
C GLY A 18 47.02 38.52 -18.79
N VAL A 19 45.74 38.65 -18.47
CA VAL A 19 45.26 38.66 -17.09
C VAL A 19 45.27 37.22 -16.62
N GLN A 20 46.19 36.89 -15.70
CA GLN A 20 46.16 35.62 -14.99
C GLN A 20 44.90 35.58 -14.11
N ALA A 21 43.88 34.84 -14.55
CA ALA A 21 42.76 34.49 -13.70
C ALA A 21 43.28 33.53 -12.63
N GLN A 22 43.34 34.02 -11.39
CA GLN A 22 43.60 33.19 -10.22
C GLN A 22 42.46 32.17 -10.11
N THR A 23 42.81 30.88 -10.20
CA THR A 23 41.91 29.77 -9.90
C THR A 23 41.52 29.86 -8.43
N ILE A 24 40.32 30.35 -8.15
CA ILE A 24 39.69 30.21 -6.84
C ILE A 24 39.52 28.70 -6.59
N PRO A 25 39.92 28.17 -5.43
CA PRO A 25 39.67 26.77 -5.11
C PRO A 25 38.17 26.53 -5.20
N GLN A 26 37.76 25.73 -6.17
CA GLN A 26 36.43 25.20 -6.29
C GLN A 26 36.17 24.45 -4.99
N SER A 27 35.32 25.01 -4.11
CA SER A 27 34.87 24.30 -2.93
C SER A 27 34.28 23.00 -3.46
N THR A 28 34.91 21.88 -3.12
CA THR A 28 34.30 20.58 -3.22
C THR A 28 32.94 20.73 -2.56
N ALA A 29 31.88 20.73 -3.37
CA ALA A 29 30.54 20.61 -2.88
C ALA A 29 30.58 19.37 -2.00
N ASN A 30 30.49 19.59 -0.69
CA ASN A 30 30.22 18.52 0.24
C ASN A 30 28.96 17.87 -0.34
N GLU A 31 29.07 16.63 -0.81
CA GLU A 31 27.90 15.77 -0.94
C GLU A 31 27.33 15.68 0.46
N THR A 32 26.42 16.60 0.78
CA THR A 32 25.45 16.41 1.84
C THR A 32 24.77 15.09 1.52
N SER A 33 25.14 14.02 2.22
CA SER A 33 24.24 12.90 2.44
C SER A 33 22.93 13.53 2.91
N GLY A 34 21.92 13.54 2.05
CA GLY A 34 20.70 14.32 2.23
C GLY A 34 19.95 13.87 3.47
N GLY A 35 20.26 14.48 4.62
CA GLY A 35 19.46 14.45 5.85
C GLY A 35 18.16 15.24 5.69
N GLY A 36 17.48 15.10 4.55
CA GLY A 36 16.14 15.63 4.33
C GLY A 36 15.13 14.74 5.05
N ARG A 37 14.07 15.37 5.59
CA ARG A 37 12.92 14.67 6.15
C ARG A 37 12.38 13.66 5.12
N ALA A 38 12.32 12.39 5.46
CA ALA A 38 11.67 11.38 4.63
C ALA A 38 10.14 11.45 4.77
N CYS A 39 9.42 11.17 3.69
CA CYS A 39 7.97 10.96 3.71
C CYS A 39 7.70 9.53 3.27
N ASN A 40 6.99 8.73 4.05
CA ASN A 40 6.72 7.33 3.69
C ASN A 40 7.98 6.55 3.31
N ASN A 41 9.00 6.58 4.17
CA ASN A 41 10.27 5.86 4.03
C ASN A 41 11.26 6.41 2.97
N SER A 42 11.00 7.54 2.27
CA SER A 42 12.02 8.15 1.40
C SER A 42 11.82 9.65 1.20
N PRO A 43 12.89 10.48 1.18
CA PRO A 43 12.81 11.88 0.76
C PRO A 43 12.29 12.05 -0.68
N GLU A 44 12.50 11.05 -1.55
CA GLU A 44 12.08 11.06 -2.96
C GLU A 44 10.54 11.05 -3.13
N LEU A 45 9.79 10.71 -2.07
CA LEU A 45 8.33 10.67 -2.08
C LEU A 45 7.69 11.97 -1.60
N CYS A 46 8.42 12.84 -0.89
CA CYS A 46 7.83 14.04 -0.26
C CYS A 46 7.14 14.97 -1.26
N GLY A 47 7.77 15.18 -2.43
CA GLY A 47 7.24 16.04 -3.49
C GLY A 47 6.23 15.36 -4.42
N LYS A 48 5.96 14.06 -4.28
CA LYS A 48 5.00 13.34 -5.13
C LYS A 48 3.57 13.57 -4.62
N GLN A 49 2.63 13.73 -5.56
CA GLN A 49 1.20 13.74 -5.24
C GLN A 49 0.79 12.39 -4.66
N TYR A 50 -0.16 12.39 -3.72
CA TYR A 50 -0.64 11.17 -3.06
C TYR A 50 -1.10 10.10 -4.07
N ASN A 51 -1.80 10.51 -5.14
CA ASN A 51 -2.29 9.62 -6.20
C ASN A 51 -1.24 9.25 -7.27
N ALA A 52 0.03 9.61 -7.07
CA ALA A 52 1.16 9.28 -7.94
C ALA A 52 2.15 8.28 -7.29
N ILE A 53 1.75 7.68 -6.16
CA ILE A 53 2.55 6.74 -5.38
C ILE A 53 1.84 5.38 -5.36
N THR A 54 2.64 4.30 -5.37
CA THR A 54 2.21 2.94 -5.08
C THR A 54 2.41 2.65 -3.59
N TYR A 55 1.33 2.41 -2.86
CA TYR A 55 1.35 2.05 -1.44
C TYR A 55 1.17 0.54 -1.29
N MET A 56 2.22 -0.12 -0.77
CA MET A 56 2.12 -1.52 -0.34
C MET A 56 1.32 -1.60 0.96
N GLY A 57 0.42 -2.59 1.03
CA GLY A 57 -0.50 -2.76 2.13
C GLY A 57 -0.78 -4.19 2.54
N ALA A 58 -1.28 -4.31 3.76
CA ALA A 58 -1.65 -5.57 4.38
C ALA A 58 -3.15 -5.81 4.20
N HIS A 59 -3.50 -6.88 3.49
CA HIS A 59 -4.87 -7.40 3.44
C HIS A 59 -5.26 -7.95 4.83
N GLY A 60 -6.44 -7.60 5.33
CA GLY A 60 -6.88 -8.07 6.63
C GLY A 60 -5.90 -7.76 7.78
N ALA A 61 -5.41 -6.52 7.87
CA ALA A 61 -4.34 -6.10 8.77
C ALA A 61 -4.61 -6.29 10.28
N SER A 62 -5.84 -6.62 10.66
CA SER A 62 -6.27 -6.97 12.02
C SER A 62 -6.35 -8.48 12.27
N PHE A 63 -6.30 -9.31 11.23
CA PHE A 63 -6.57 -10.75 11.28
C PHE A 63 -5.27 -11.53 11.34
N LEU A 64 -4.83 -11.81 12.57
CA LEU A 64 -3.53 -12.41 12.82
C LEU A 64 -3.57 -13.94 12.81
N ARG A 65 -2.52 -14.55 12.27
CA ARG A 65 -2.19 -15.96 12.42
C ARG A 65 -0.99 -16.08 13.35
N ASP A 66 -1.22 -15.94 14.65
CA ASP A 66 -0.17 -16.01 15.66
C ASP A 66 -0.67 -16.70 16.94
N GLY A 67 0.20 -16.79 17.96
CA GLY A 67 -0.17 -17.43 19.23
C GLY A 67 -1.38 -16.81 19.93
N SER A 68 -1.68 -15.52 19.73
CA SER A 68 -2.83 -14.85 20.35
C SER A 68 -4.17 -15.29 19.76
N THR A 69 -4.15 -15.77 18.51
CA THR A 69 -5.34 -16.31 17.81
C THR A 69 -5.32 -17.84 17.72
N GLY A 70 -4.42 -18.51 18.45
CA GLY A 70 -4.23 -19.95 18.34
C GLY A 70 -3.71 -20.39 16.98
N ASN A 71 -2.98 -19.52 16.28
CA ASN A 71 -2.52 -19.67 14.89
C ASN A 71 -3.69 -19.90 13.91
N SER A 72 -4.75 -19.10 14.03
CA SER A 72 -5.95 -19.24 13.19
C SER A 72 -5.60 -19.32 11.69
N VAL A 73 -6.05 -20.38 11.03
CA VAL A 73 -5.87 -20.57 9.59
C VAL A 73 -6.65 -19.53 8.76
N SER A 74 -7.55 -18.78 9.38
CA SER A 74 -8.25 -17.65 8.74
C SER A 74 -7.45 -16.34 8.84
N GLY A 75 -6.36 -16.29 9.60
CA GLY A 75 -5.53 -15.10 9.70
C GLY A 75 -4.81 -14.79 8.38
N ASN A 76 -4.75 -13.50 8.03
CA ASN A 76 -4.11 -12.94 6.84
C ASN A 76 -2.66 -12.51 7.08
N GLN A 77 -2.29 -12.21 8.33
CA GLN A 77 -0.98 -11.63 8.66
C GLN A 77 -0.31 -12.34 9.84
N PHE A 78 1.02 -12.46 9.81
CA PHE A 78 1.78 -12.91 10.99
C PHE A 78 2.11 -11.77 11.95
N GLN A 79 1.95 -10.53 11.50
CA GLN A 79 2.35 -9.33 12.21
C GLN A 79 1.19 -8.34 12.27
N ASN A 80 1.09 -7.61 13.39
CA ASN A 80 0.04 -6.62 13.59
C ASN A 80 0.18 -5.36 12.71
N ALA A 81 -0.87 -4.53 12.71
CA ALA A 81 -0.93 -3.33 11.89
C ALA A 81 0.21 -2.34 12.15
N THR A 82 0.64 -2.12 13.40
CA THR A 82 1.72 -1.16 13.67
C THR A 82 3.08 -1.72 13.30
N ALA A 83 3.29 -3.04 13.37
CA ALA A 83 4.47 -3.69 12.81
C ALA A 83 4.53 -3.56 11.28
N ALA A 84 3.39 -3.64 10.58
CA ALA A 84 3.31 -3.38 9.15
C ALA A 84 3.71 -1.93 8.82
N LEU A 85 3.18 -0.97 9.56
CA LEU A 85 3.53 0.44 9.41
C LEU A 85 5.02 0.70 9.70
N ASP A 86 5.56 0.09 10.76
CA ASP A 86 6.98 0.16 11.12
C ASP A 86 7.91 -0.45 10.04
N ALA A 87 7.47 -1.52 9.37
CA ALA A 87 8.22 -2.14 8.27
C ALA A 87 8.17 -1.33 6.96
N GLY A 88 7.28 -0.34 6.88
CA GLY A 88 7.20 0.57 5.74
C GLY A 88 5.91 0.50 4.93
N LEU A 89 4.95 -0.37 5.29
CA LEU A 89 3.64 -0.37 4.65
C LEU A 89 2.91 0.93 4.97
N ARG A 90 2.11 1.42 4.02
CA ARG A 90 1.36 2.67 4.17
C ARG A 90 -0.10 2.52 3.76
N LEU A 91 -0.55 1.28 3.63
CA LEU A 91 -1.93 0.90 3.37
C LEU A 91 -2.31 -0.23 4.35
N LEU A 92 -3.44 -0.07 5.04
CA LEU A 92 -4.02 -1.10 5.89
C LEU A 92 -5.46 -1.33 5.45
N GLN A 93 -5.81 -2.58 5.16
CA GLN A 93 -7.19 -2.97 4.87
C GLN A 93 -7.74 -3.83 6.01
N VAL A 94 -8.96 -3.56 6.46
CA VAL A 94 -9.67 -4.39 7.46
C VAL A 94 -11.14 -4.57 7.08
N GLN A 95 -11.75 -5.66 7.55
CA GLN A 95 -13.19 -5.91 7.42
C GLN A 95 -13.91 -5.44 8.68
N VAL A 96 -15.02 -4.73 8.50
CA VAL A 96 -15.82 -4.12 9.55
C VAL A 96 -17.23 -4.71 9.50
N HIS A 97 -17.66 -5.26 10.62
CA HIS A 97 -19.01 -5.73 10.85
C HIS A 97 -19.71 -4.92 11.93
N LYS A 98 -21.01 -4.68 11.77
CA LYS A 98 -21.86 -4.02 12.76
C LYS A 98 -22.49 -5.07 13.67
N SER A 99 -21.93 -5.23 14.86
CA SER A 99 -22.48 -6.09 15.91
C SER A 99 -23.25 -5.26 16.93
N GLY A 100 -24.58 -5.20 16.76
CA GLY A 100 -25.43 -4.33 17.57
C GLY A 100 -25.07 -2.85 17.36
N SER A 101 -24.61 -2.18 18.42
CA SER A 101 -24.14 -0.79 18.39
C SER A 101 -22.62 -0.64 18.18
N THR A 102 -21.87 -1.74 18.05
CA THR A 102 -20.41 -1.72 17.96
C THR A 102 -19.93 -2.09 16.56
N LEU A 103 -19.04 -1.29 15.99
CA LEU A 103 -18.27 -1.67 14.81
C LEU A 103 -17.10 -2.56 15.23
N LYS A 104 -17.10 -3.80 14.75
CA LYS A 104 -16.15 -4.86 15.07
C LYS A 104 -15.29 -5.21 13.87
N LEU A 105 -14.03 -5.57 14.12
CA LEU A 105 -13.14 -6.11 13.11
C LEU A 105 -13.26 -7.62 13.10
N CYS A 106 -14.03 -8.16 12.17
CA CYS A 106 -14.29 -9.60 12.09
C CYS A 106 -13.95 -10.12 10.69
N HIS A 107 -13.24 -11.25 10.61
CA HIS A 107 -12.92 -11.88 9.34
C HIS A 107 -14.14 -12.71 8.90
N THR A 108 -14.94 -12.23 7.94
CA THR A 108 -16.22 -12.84 7.52
C THR A 108 -17.33 -12.83 8.60
N SER A 109 -17.03 -13.23 9.83
CA SER A 109 -17.93 -13.20 10.99
C SER A 109 -17.13 -13.21 12.29
N CYS A 110 -17.70 -12.65 13.37
CA CYS A 110 -17.00 -12.56 14.65
C CYS A 110 -16.83 -13.92 15.36
N SER A 111 -17.61 -14.93 14.96
CA SER A 111 -17.41 -16.31 15.42
C SER A 111 -16.20 -16.99 14.78
N LEU A 112 -15.79 -16.54 13.60
CA LEU A 112 -14.61 -17.08 12.94
C LEU A 112 -13.33 -16.48 13.53
N LEU A 113 -13.23 -15.16 13.52
CA LEU A 113 -12.08 -14.43 14.02
C LEU A 113 -12.49 -12.98 14.34
N ASP A 114 -12.61 -12.66 15.63
CA ASP A 114 -12.89 -11.31 16.15
C ASP A 114 -11.57 -10.68 16.60
N ALA A 115 -11.18 -9.59 15.95
CA ALA A 115 -9.97 -8.81 16.25
C ALA A 115 -10.25 -7.57 17.13
N GLY A 116 -11.45 -7.47 17.71
CA GLY A 116 -11.86 -6.38 18.60
C GLY A 116 -12.69 -5.30 17.91
N SER A 117 -12.85 -4.16 18.56
CA SER A 117 -13.59 -3.02 17.99
C SER A 117 -12.72 -2.24 16.99
N LEU A 118 -13.39 -1.66 15.98
CA LEU A 118 -12.75 -0.72 15.05
C LEU A 118 -12.15 0.47 15.82
N GLU A 119 -12.84 0.97 16.85
CA GLU A 119 -12.37 2.08 17.68
C GLU A 119 -11.02 1.80 18.32
N SER A 120 -10.88 0.68 19.04
CA SER A 120 -9.62 0.34 19.71
C SER A 120 -8.48 0.14 18.73
N TRP A 121 -8.76 -0.46 17.57
CA TRP A 121 -7.76 -0.63 16.52
C TRP A 121 -7.32 0.72 15.91
N LEU A 122 -8.26 1.62 15.61
CA LEU A 122 -7.96 2.97 15.13
C LEU A 122 -7.19 3.80 16.17
N SER A 123 -7.48 3.64 17.47
CA SER A 123 -6.71 4.30 18.54
C SER A 123 -5.25 3.87 18.53
N VAL A 124 -4.97 2.58 18.31
CA VAL A 124 -3.60 2.07 18.19
C VAL A 124 -2.90 2.63 16.95
N VAL A 125 -3.58 2.66 15.80
CA VAL A 125 -3.06 3.27 14.56
C VAL A 125 -2.77 4.76 14.74
N ASN A 126 -3.69 5.50 15.39
CA ASN A 126 -3.50 6.92 15.68
C ASN A 126 -2.33 7.17 16.67
N GLY A 127 -2.14 6.27 17.64
CA GLY A 127 -0.96 6.27 18.50
C GLY A 127 0.34 6.13 17.70
N TRP A 128 0.37 5.24 16.71
CA TRP A 128 1.52 5.11 15.81
C TRP A 128 1.73 6.39 14.98
N LEU A 129 0.68 6.98 14.41
CA LEU A 129 0.77 8.23 13.65
C LEU A 129 1.28 9.41 14.49
N SER A 130 0.97 9.44 15.79
CA SER A 130 1.44 10.45 16.72
C SER A 130 2.95 10.35 16.95
N ASN A 131 3.49 9.12 16.99
CA ASN A 131 4.92 8.86 17.13
C ASN A 131 5.69 8.98 15.80
N ASN A 132 4.99 9.01 14.67
CA ASN A 132 5.57 9.05 13.34
C ASN A 132 4.99 10.22 12.53
N PRO A 133 5.39 11.48 12.82
CA PRO A 133 4.75 12.68 12.26
C PRO A 133 5.01 12.92 10.77
N ASN A 134 5.87 12.12 10.14
CA ASN A 134 6.28 12.27 8.73
C ASN A 134 5.59 11.27 7.81
N GLU A 135 4.60 10.56 8.32
CA GLU A 135 3.99 9.43 7.65
C GLU A 135 2.53 9.76 7.28
N VAL A 136 2.17 9.37 6.06
CA VAL A 136 0.81 9.43 5.51
C VAL A 136 0.36 8.00 5.23
N ILE A 137 -0.78 7.60 5.77
CA ILE A 137 -1.32 6.25 5.60
C ILE A 137 -2.69 6.26 4.91
N THR A 138 -3.00 5.13 4.30
CA THR A 138 -4.29 4.84 3.71
C THR A 138 -4.97 3.74 4.51
N LEU A 139 -6.26 3.93 4.81
CA LEU A 139 -7.13 2.93 5.40
C LEU A 139 -8.17 2.53 4.37
N VAL A 140 -8.36 1.22 4.18
CA VAL A 140 -9.48 0.65 3.42
C VAL A 140 -10.34 -0.15 4.38
N LEU A 141 -11.54 0.31 4.64
CA LEU A 141 -12.49 -0.31 5.57
C LEU A 141 -13.59 -1.01 4.76
N VAL A 142 -13.55 -2.33 4.71
CA VAL A 142 -14.59 -3.12 4.06
C VAL A 142 -15.79 -3.17 5.00
N ASN A 143 -16.79 -2.32 4.75
CA ASN A 143 -18.04 -2.25 5.51
C ASN A 143 -18.97 -3.38 5.06
N SER A 144 -18.83 -4.53 5.69
CA SER A 144 -19.50 -5.77 5.29
C SER A 144 -21.02 -5.73 5.47
N ASP A 145 -21.51 -4.91 6.40
CA ASP A 145 -22.92 -4.86 6.80
C ASP A 145 -23.62 -3.53 6.43
N GLU A 146 -23.03 -2.76 5.51
CA GLU A 146 -23.58 -1.48 5.00
C GLU A 146 -23.94 -0.48 6.11
N ALA A 147 -23.16 -0.48 7.20
CA ALA A 147 -23.40 0.44 8.31
C ALA A 147 -23.28 1.89 7.83
N PRO A 148 -24.19 2.79 8.26
CA PRO A 148 -24.18 4.18 7.81
C PRO A 148 -23.00 4.95 8.38
N ALA A 149 -22.63 6.05 7.71
CA ALA A 149 -21.56 6.94 8.15
C ALA A 149 -21.77 7.50 9.58
N SER A 150 -23.01 7.59 10.05
CA SER A 150 -23.35 7.98 11.42
C SER A 150 -22.82 7.02 12.49
N ASP A 151 -22.50 5.77 12.12
CA ASP A 151 -21.92 4.79 13.03
C ASP A 151 -20.38 4.89 13.03
N PHE A 152 -19.78 5.19 11.88
CA PHE A 152 -18.33 5.33 11.75
C PHE A 152 -17.81 6.66 12.33
N GLY A 153 -18.56 7.75 12.19
CA GLY A 153 -18.17 9.08 12.66
C GLY A 153 -17.73 9.12 14.13
N PRO A 154 -18.57 8.68 15.07
CA PRO A 154 -18.21 8.64 16.50
C PRO A 154 -16.98 7.78 16.81
N VAL A 155 -16.80 6.67 16.08
CA VAL A 155 -15.65 5.77 16.21
C VAL A 155 -14.35 6.46 15.74
N PHE A 156 -14.41 7.20 14.62
CA PHE A 156 -13.30 8.00 14.10
C PHE A 156 -12.95 9.19 15.00
N GLU A 157 -13.96 9.83 15.59
CA GLU A 157 -13.79 10.94 16.53
C GLU A 157 -13.16 10.47 17.84
N THR A 158 -13.69 9.40 18.44
CA THR A 158 -13.25 8.88 19.74
C THR A 158 -11.85 8.27 19.68
N SER A 159 -11.52 7.56 18.60
CA SER A 159 -10.14 7.09 18.35
C SER A 159 -9.14 8.23 18.09
N GLY A 160 -9.65 9.42 17.79
CA GLY A 160 -8.88 10.61 17.47
C GLY A 160 -8.36 10.68 16.04
N ILE A 161 -8.58 9.64 15.22
CA ILE A 161 -8.06 9.58 13.86
C ILE A 161 -8.74 10.61 12.95
N ALA A 162 -9.99 10.98 13.22
CA ALA A 162 -10.70 12.04 12.49
C ALA A 162 -9.91 13.35 12.40
N LYS A 163 -9.13 13.67 13.44
CA LYS A 163 -8.35 14.93 13.55
C LYS A 163 -7.19 15.00 12.56
N VAL A 164 -6.74 13.85 12.07
CA VAL A 164 -5.63 13.73 11.11
C VAL A 164 -6.09 13.20 9.76
N SER A 165 -7.40 13.04 9.54
CA SER A 165 -7.93 12.56 8.28
C SER A 165 -7.99 13.66 7.22
N TYR A 166 -7.65 13.30 5.98
CA TYR A 166 -7.73 14.15 4.81
C TYR A 166 -9.16 14.18 4.26
N ASN A 167 -9.63 15.39 3.96
CA ASN A 167 -10.88 15.63 3.26
C ASN A 167 -10.55 16.24 1.88
N PRO A 168 -10.83 15.55 0.76
CA PRO A 168 -10.53 16.04 -0.58
C PRO A 168 -11.49 17.15 -1.05
N GLY A 169 -12.56 17.46 -0.30
CA GLY A 169 -13.56 18.46 -0.68
C GLY A 169 -14.46 18.03 -1.85
N THR A 170 -14.41 16.75 -2.23
CA THR A 170 -15.21 16.13 -3.29
C THR A 170 -15.74 14.78 -2.81
N SER A 171 -16.87 14.34 -3.36
CA SER A 171 -17.45 13.02 -3.12
C SER A 171 -17.11 11.98 -4.20
N LYS A 172 -16.26 12.36 -5.18
CA LYS A 172 -15.87 11.50 -6.30
C LYS A 172 -14.38 11.62 -6.61
N ALA A 173 -13.87 10.62 -7.33
CA ALA A 173 -12.53 10.56 -7.89
C ALA A 173 -12.07 11.91 -8.48
N THR A 174 -10.82 12.27 -8.19
CA THR A 174 -10.23 13.55 -8.54
C THR A 174 -8.75 13.38 -8.85
N SER A 175 -8.23 14.22 -9.75
CA SER A 175 -6.79 14.35 -9.99
C SER A 175 -6.11 15.29 -8.99
N ASN A 176 -6.88 16.10 -8.26
CA ASN A 176 -6.37 17.15 -7.38
C ASN A 176 -5.98 16.60 -6.01
N TRP A 177 -4.87 15.88 -5.94
CA TRP A 177 -4.30 15.39 -4.68
C TRP A 177 -3.07 16.21 -4.27
N PRO A 178 -2.93 16.53 -2.96
CA PRO A 178 -1.74 17.20 -2.44
C PRO A 178 -0.51 16.27 -2.51
N THR A 179 0.67 16.87 -2.38
CA THR A 179 1.90 16.12 -2.14
C THR A 179 1.93 15.53 -0.72
N LEU A 180 2.72 14.48 -0.50
CA LEU A 180 2.89 13.93 0.85
C LEU A 180 3.39 14.99 1.84
N GLU A 181 4.36 15.81 1.44
CA GLU A 181 4.87 16.90 2.27
C GLU A 181 3.77 17.90 2.66
N SER A 182 2.87 18.23 1.73
CA SER A 182 1.75 19.13 2.00
C SER A 182 0.74 18.53 2.97
N MET A 183 0.39 17.23 2.82
CA MET A 183 -0.47 16.50 3.75
C MET A 183 0.13 16.46 5.15
N ILE A 184 1.43 16.18 5.24
CA ILE A 184 2.19 16.17 6.49
C ILE A 184 2.20 17.56 7.14
N GLY A 185 2.50 18.61 6.37
CA GLY A 185 2.54 19.99 6.86
C GLY A 185 1.18 20.50 7.34
N GLN A 186 0.08 20.02 6.76
CA GLN A 186 -1.29 20.34 7.15
C GLN A 186 -1.84 19.42 8.26
N GLY A 187 -1.12 18.38 8.65
CA GLY A 187 -1.57 17.40 9.63
C GLY A 187 -2.68 16.44 9.14
N THR A 188 -3.00 16.44 7.84
CA THR A 188 -4.03 15.60 7.20
C THR A 188 -3.42 14.34 6.60
N ARG A 189 -2.97 13.43 7.47
CA ARG A 189 -2.09 12.30 7.16
C ARG A 189 -2.80 10.94 7.01
N VAL A 190 -4.12 10.90 7.07
CA VAL A 190 -4.90 9.66 6.89
C VAL A 190 -5.91 9.82 5.77
N VAL A 191 -5.88 8.95 4.77
CA VAL A 191 -6.94 8.85 3.75
C VAL A 191 -7.75 7.59 4.01
N SER A 192 -9.05 7.71 4.26
CA SER A 192 -9.91 6.57 4.59
C SER A 192 -10.93 6.33 3.49
N PHE A 193 -10.87 5.14 2.90
CA PHE A 193 -11.85 4.62 1.96
C PHE A 193 -12.72 3.57 2.66
N VAL A 194 -14.02 3.61 2.42
CA VAL A 194 -14.99 2.70 3.04
C VAL A 194 -15.89 2.13 1.95
N THR A 195 -15.99 0.80 1.85
CA THR A 195 -16.93 0.15 0.91
C THR A 195 -18.37 0.39 1.35
N ASN A 196 -19.33 0.18 0.45
CA ASN A 196 -20.77 0.06 0.77
C ASN A 196 -21.35 1.17 1.65
N MET A 197 -20.81 2.38 1.54
CA MET A 197 -21.22 3.52 2.33
C MET A 197 -21.33 4.75 1.44
N PRO A 198 -22.50 5.39 1.35
CA PRO A 198 -22.63 6.63 0.59
C PRO A 198 -21.87 7.77 1.26
N PHE A 199 -21.47 8.75 0.45
CA PHE A 199 -20.85 9.97 0.98
C PHE A 199 -21.78 10.67 1.98
N SER A 200 -21.22 11.15 3.09
CA SER A 200 -21.90 12.02 4.05
C SER A 200 -21.08 13.27 4.33
N SER A 201 -21.73 14.44 4.27
CA SER A 201 -21.10 15.72 4.64
C SER A 201 -20.80 15.84 6.13
N SER A 202 -21.40 15.00 6.99
CA SER A 202 -21.08 14.96 8.43
C SER A 202 -19.73 14.30 8.72
N THR A 203 -19.23 13.45 7.81
CA THR A 203 -17.97 12.73 7.94
C THR A 203 -17.23 12.77 6.59
N PRO A 204 -16.83 13.97 6.12
CA PRO A 204 -16.37 14.16 4.74
C PRO A 204 -14.99 13.54 4.45
N TYR A 205 -14.32 13.04 5.50
CA TYR A 205 -13.06 12.30 5.43
C TYR A 205 -13.25 10.78 5.25
N LEU A 206 -14.49 10.28 5.30
CA LEU A 206 -14.83 8.89 4.98
C LEU A 206 -15.25 8.81 3.51
N LEU A 207 -14.33 8.41 2.65
CA LEU A 207 -14.54 8.40 1.21
C LEU A 207 -15.20 7.09 0.79
N PRO A 208 -16.32 7.12 0.03
CA PRO A 208 -16.88 5.90 -0.56
C PRO A 208 -15.85 5.28 -1.49
N GLU A 209 -15.34 4.10 -1.17
CA GLU A 209 -14.20 3.50 -1.86
C GLU A 209 -14.42 3.47 -3.37
N PHE A 210 -15.55 2.91 -3.80
CA PHE A 210 -15.85 2.72 -5.21
C PHE A 210 -16.23 3.99 -5.96
N ASP A 211 -16.28 5.17 -5.34
CA ASP A 211 -16.33 6.47 -6.04
C ASP A 211 -14.94 7.03 -6.36
N PHE A 212 -13.88 6.46 -5.76
CA PHE A 212 -12.49 6.92 -5.86
C PHE A 212 -11.53 5.85 -6.38
N ILE A 213 -11.81 4.58 -6.12
CA ILE A 213 -10.94 3.43 -6.34
C ILE A 213 -11.67 2.41 -7.22
N PHE A 214 -10.96 1.85 -8.18
CA PHE A 214 -11.32 0.60 -8.81
C PHE A 214 -10.31 -0.46 -8.40
N GLU A 215 -10.70 -1.73 -8.42
CA GLU A 215 -9.82 -2.82 -8.03
C GLU A 215 -9.85 -4.02 -8.98
N THR A 216 -8.78 -4.81 -8.94
CA THR A 216 -8.68 -6.11 -9.60
C THR A 216 -9.45 -7.19 -8.84
N PRO A 217 -9.73 -8.36 -9.44
CA PRO A 217 -10.38 -9.47 -8.73
C PRO A 217 -9.63 -9.84 -7.44
N PHE A 218 -10.39 -10.10 -6.37
CA PHE A 218 -9.84 -10.53 -5.08
C PHE A 218 -9.93 -12.05 -4.88
N GLU A 219 -10.86 -12.74 -5.55
CA GLU A 219 -11.01 -14.20 -5.49
C GLU A 219 -10.07 -14.90 -6.50
N VAL A 220 -8.79 -15.06 -6.11
CA VAL A 220 -7.78 -15.74 -6.93
C VAL A 220 -7.45 -17.11 -6.34
N SER A 221 -7.76 -18.18 -7.08
CA SER A 221 -7.48 -19.59 -6.69
C SER A 221 -6.24 -20.18 -7.36
N ASP A 222 -5.73 -19.53 -8.40
CA ASP A 222 -4.67 -20.05 -9.28
C ASP A 222 -3.56 -19.01 -9.47
N MET A 223 -2.31 -19.47 -9.62
CA MET A 223 -1.15 -18.58 -9.80
C MET A 223 -1.25 -17.73 -11.08
N SER A 224 -1.93 -18.24 -12.11
CA SER A 224 -2.24 -17.53 -13.35
C SER A 224 -3.47 -16.62 -13.27
N GLY A 225 -4.18 -16.61 -12.13
CA GLY A 225 -5.45 -15.89 -11.98
C GLY A 225 -5.30 -14.39 -11.74
N PHE A 226 -4.11 -13.94 -11.30
CA PHE A 226 -3.81 -12.52 -11.17
C PHE A 226 -3.86 -11.81 -12.52
N ASN A 227 -4.73 -10.80 -12.61
CA ASN A 227 -4.96 -10.04 -13.83
C ASN A 227 -5.34 -8.60 -13.53
N CYS A 228 -5.30 -7.76 -14.56
CA CYS A 228 -5.43 -6.31 -14.46
C CYS A 228 -6.80 -5.79 -14.91
N THR A 229 -7.83 -6.65 -14.94
CA THR A 229 -9.20 -6.23 -15.25
C THR A 229 -9.83 -5.49 -14.08
N VAL A 230 -10.80 -4.62 -14.36
CA VAL A 230 -11.59 -4.00 -13.29
C VAL A 230 -12.63 -5.01 -12.82
N ASP A 231 -12.52 -5.47 -11.58
CA ASP A 231 -13.57 -6.26 -10.95
C ASP A 231 -14.64 -5.35 -10.35
N ARG A 232 -14.24 -4.46 -9.42
CA ARG A 232 -15.16 -3.54 -8.74
C ARG A 232 -14.70 -2.08 -8.85
N PRO A 233 -15.63 -1.12 -8.93
CA PRO A 233 -17.05 -1.33 -9.20
C PRO A 233 -17.30 -1.60 -10.70
N THR A 234 -18.40 -2.27 -11.03
CA THR A 234 -18.75 -2.58 -12.44
C THR A 234 -18.85 -1.33 -13.31
N ARG A 235 -19.35 -0.22 -12.77
CA ARG A 235 -19.47 1.08 -13.48
C ARG A 235 -18.13 1.76 -13.83
N ALA A 236 -17.02 1.24 -13.31
CA ALA A 236 -15.67 1.72 -13.63
C ALA A 236 -15.03 0.94 -14.79
N ARG A 237 -15.68 -0.13 -15.29
CA ARG A 237 -15.23 -0.91 -16.45
C ARG A 237 -15.40 -0.14 -17.77
N PRO A 238 -14.49 -0.32 -18.75
CA PRO A 238 -13.15 -0.92 -18.64
C PRO A 238 -12.16 0.03 -17.95
N VAL A 239 -10.92 -0.42 -17.68
CA VAL A 239 -9.88 0.39 -17.01
C VAL A 239 -9.73 1.81 -17.60
N ALA A 240 -9.79 1.95 -18.93
CA ALA A 240 -9.71 3.26 -19.58
C ALA A 240 -10.80 4.25 -19.09
N THR A 241 -12.01 3.76 -18.80
CA THR A 241 -13.09 4.56 -18.23
C THR A 241 -12.81 4.96 -16.78
N ALA A 242 -12.30 4.05 -15.95
CA ALA A 242 -11.84 4.38 -14.60
C ALA A 242 -10.77 5.49 -14.62
N LEU A 243 -9.73 5.31 -15.42
CA LEU A 243 -8.59 6.23 -15.46
C LEU A 243 -8.97 7.62 -16.01
N SER A 244 -9.81 7.68 -17.05
CA SER A 244 -10.33 8.96 -17.57
C SER A 244 -11.22 9.72 -16.57
N LYS A 245 -11.76 9.03 -15.57
CA LYS A 245 -12.49 9.63 -14.44
C LYS A 245 -11.63 9.85 -13.20
N ASN A 246 -10.31 9.72 -13.31
CA ASN A 246 -9.33 9.91 -12.24
C ASN A 246 -9.43 8.89 -11.09
N TYR A 247 -9.99 7.71 -11.31
CA TYR A 247 -9.93 6.66 -10.30
C TYR A 247 -8.47 6.29 -9.99
N MET A 248 -8.21 6.02 -8.73
CA MET A 248 -7.00 5.30 -8.30
C MET A 248 -7.24 3.80 -8.41
N SER A 249 -6.17 3.03 -8.56
CA SER A 249 -6.25 1.58 -8.72
C SER A 249 -5.81 0.84 -7.47
N LEU A 250 -6.54 -0.21 -7.11
CA LEU A 250 -6.16 -1.17 -6.08
C LEU A 250 -5.92 -2.54 -6.71
N VAL A 251 -4.74 -3.11 -6.46
CA VAL A 251 -4.39 -4.45 -6.90
C VAL A 251 -4.52 -5.39 -5.72
N ASN A 252 -5.47 -6.32 -5.82
CA ASN A 252 -5.58 -7.46 -4.92
C ASN A 252 -4.57 -8.52 -5.37
N HIS A 253 -3.52 -8.75 -4.56
CA HIS A 253 -2.48 -9.73 -4.86
C HIS A 253 -2.28 -10.69 -3.68
N PHE A 254 -3.32 -11.47 -3.42
CA PHE A 254 -3.31 -12.59 -2.48
C PHE A 254 -4.10 -13.73 -3.12
N LYS A 255 -3.72 -14.96 -2.78
CA LYS A 255 -4.29 -16.17 -3.38
C LYS A 255 -4.89 -17.04 -2.28
N TYR A 256 -6.03 -17.65 -2.60
CA TYR A 256 -6.67 -18.65 -1.77
C TYR A 256 -6.23 -20.06 -2.15
N GLN A 257 -6.22 -20.95 -1.17
CA GLN A 257 -6.13 -22.38 -1.36
C GLN A 257 -7.33 -23.08 -0.71
N ASP A 258 -7.82 -24.12 -1.38
CA ASP A 258 -8.93 -24.92 -0.89
C ASP A 258 -8.44 -25.90 0.18
N VAL A 259 -9.02 -25.82 1.38
CA VAL A 259 -8.86 -26.85 2.43
C VAL A 259 -9.92 -27.93 2.28
N THR A 260 -11.12 -27.52 1.83
CA THR A 260 -12.22 -28.40 1.44
C THR A 260 -12.94 -27.79 0.23
N SER A 261 -13.94 -28.47 -0.33
CA SER A 261 -14.75 -27.93 -1.44
C SER A 261 -15.51 -26.63 -1.13
N SER A 262 -15.63 -26.25 0.15
CA SER A 262 -16.31 -25.01 0.56
C SER A 262 -15.42 -24.06 1.35
N ILE A 263 -14.22 -24.49 1.77
CA ILE A 263 -13.37 -23.75 2.69
C ILE A 263 -12.10 -23.32 1.98
N GLN A 264 -11.91 -22.02 1.91
CA GLN A 264 -10.72 -21.37 1.38
C GLN A 264 -9.96 -20.65 2.47
N VAL A 265 -8.63 -20.70 2.42
CA VAL A 265 -7.72 -19.98 3.32
C VAL A 265 -6.62 -19.30 2.53
N PRO A 266 -5.93 -18.29 3.08
CA PRO A 266 -4.73 -17.73 2.47
C PRO A 266 -3.69 -18.81 2.14
N ASP A 267 -3.17 -18.80 0.91
CA ASP A 267 -2.15 -19.74 0.39
C ASP A 267 -0.77 -19.43 0.97
N VAL A 268 -0.58 -19.84 2.22
CA VAL A 268 0.69 -19.68 2.95
C VAL A 268 1.80 -20.56 2.37
N ASP A 269 1.45 -21.69 1.74
CA ASP A 269 2.42 -22.66 1.22
C ASP A 269 3.17 -22.11 0.00
N ARG A 270 2.52 -21.23 -0.78
CA ARG A 270 3.10 -20.55 -1.94
C ARG A 270 3.50 -19.10 -1.68
N ILE A 271 3.45 -18.64 -0.42
CA ILE A 271 3.57 -17.21 -0.11
C ILE A 271 4.88 -16.58 -0.55
N GLU A 272 5.99 -17.33 -0.49
CA GLU A 272 7.29 -16.84 -0.95
C GLU A 272 7.32 -16.59 -2.47
N THR A 273 6.52 -17.33 -3.25
CA THR A 273 6.38 -17.07 -4.69
C THR A 273 5.38 -15.95 -4.96
N ILE A 274 4.24 -15.94 -4.24
CA ILE A 274 3.19 -14.94 -4.43
C ILE A 274 3.74 -13.55 -4.10
N ASN A 275 4.30 -13.35 -2.90
CA ASN A 275 4.77 -12.03 -2.46
C ASN A 275 6.10 -11.59 -3.10
N SER A 276 6.72 -12.43 -3.92
CA SER A 276 8.04 -12.14 -4.49
C SER A 276 8.00 -10.93 -5.44
N PRO A 277 8.95 -9.99 -5.31
CA PRO A 277 9.05 -8.82 -6.16
C PRO A 277 9.61 -9.14 -7.56
N ASP A 278 9.96 -10.40 -7.83
CA ASP A 278 10.45 -10.83 -9.13
C ASP A 278 9.38 -10.73 -10.23
N THR A 279 9.82 -10.66 -11.48
CA THR A 279 8.93 -10.47 -12.65
C THR A 279 8.86 -11.68 -13.57
N SER A 280 9.53 -12.78 -13.23
CA SER A 280 9.77 -13.90 -14.14
C SER A 280 8.71 -15.01 -14.02
N ALA A 281 8.52 -15.56 -12.82
CA ALA A 281 7.64 -16.70 -12.59
C ALA A 281 6.16 -16.29 -12.53
N GLU A 282 5.28 -17.24 -12.79
CA GLU A 282 3.84 -17.07 -12.59
C GLU A 282 3.51 -16.78 -11.12
N GLY A 283 2.50 -15.95 -10.89
CA GLY A 283 2.05 -15.57 -9.56
C GLY A 283 2.92 -14.60 -8.77
N ASN A 284 4.13 -14.23 -9.24
CA ASN A 284 4.91 -13.20 -8.55
C ASN A 284 4.19 -11.85 -8.56
N LEU A 285 4.24 -11.18 -7.42
CA LEU A 285 3.80 -9.81 -7.24
C LEU A 285 4.44 -8.86 -8.24
N GLY A 286 5.76 -8.91 -8.41
CA GLY A 286 6.46 -8.02 -9.34
C GLY A 286 5.96 -8.15 -10.77
N LYS A 287 5.70 -9.39 -11.21
CA LYS A 287 5.13 -9.68 -12.55
C LYS A 287 3.73 -9.11 -12.70
N HIS A 288 2.85 -9.32 -11.71
CA HIS A 288 1.48 -8.80 -11.75
C HIS A 288 1.46 -7.27 -11.81
N LEU A 289 2.27 -6.61 -10.97
CA LEU A 289 2.34 -5.15 -10.97
C LEU A 289 2.94 -4.58 -12.26
N GLN A 290 3.96 -5.22 -12.84
CA GLN A 290 4.53 -4.83 -14.14
C GLN A 290 3.51 -4.95 -15.27
N GLN A 291 2.74 -6.04 -15.28
CA GLN A 291 1.66 -6.24 -16.24
C GLN A 291 0.63 -5.12 -16.12
N CYS A 292 0.11 -4.85 -14.92
CA CYS A 292 -0.92 -3.83 -14.72
C CYS A 292 -0.40 -2.43 -15.03
N ALA A 293 0.84 -2.10 -14.64
CA ALA A 293 1.45 -0.82 -14.98
C ALA A 293 1.53 -0.60 -16.51
N THR A 294 1.80 -1.68 -17.26
CA THR A 294 1.88 -1.66 -18.73
C THR A 294 0.51 -1.56 -19.37
N GLU A 295 -0.44 -2.42 -18.99
CA GLU A 295 -1.80 -2.44 -19.53
C GLU A 295 -2.57 -1.14 -19.25
N TRP A 296 -2.35 -0.56 -18.07
CA TRP A 296 -3.03 0.67 -17.65
C TRP A 296 -2.31 1.92 -18.12
N ASN A 297 -1.08 1.80 -18.64
CA ASN A 297 -0.15 2.90 -18.89
C ASN A 297 -0.05 3.85 -17.66
N LYS A 298 -0.12 3.27 -16.45
CA LYS A 298 -0.12 3.95 -15.17
C LYS A 298 0.20 2.95 -14.07
N GLN A 299 1.10 3.30 -13.15
CA GLN A 299 1.40 2.43 -12.01
C GLN A 299 0.18 2.23 -11.10
N PRO A 300 0.03 1.05 -10.47
CA PRO A 300 -0.95 0.83 -9.42
C PRO A 300 -0.81 1.82 -8.26
N ASN A 301 -1.92 2.26 -7.65
CA ASN A 301 -1.88 3.12 -6.47
C ASN A 301 -1.81 2.32 -5.17
N PHE A 302 -2.64 1.30 -5.02
CA PHE A 302 -2.75 0.50 -3.81
C PHE A 302 -2.48 -0.96 -4.16
N VAL A 303 -1.77 -1.67 -3.29
CA VAL A 303 -1.46 -3.09 -3.48
C VAL A 303 -1.65 -3.81 -2.16
N LEU A 304 -2.51 -4.82 -2.14
CA LEU A 304 -2.78 -5.63 -0.95
C LEU A 304 -2.16 -7.02 -1.10
N VAL A 305 -1.46 -7.47 -0.06
CA VAL A 305 -0.92 -8.82 0.07
C VAL A 305 -1.26 -9.43 1.42
N ASP A 306 -1.37 -10.76 1.46
CA ASP A 306 -1.34 -11.54 2.70
C ASP A 306 0.11 -11.75 3.16
N PHE A 307 0.34 -11.93 4.45
CA PHE A 307 1.65 -12.19 5.08
C PHE A 307 2.78 -11.33 4.52
N TRP A 308 2.61 -10.01 4.60
CA TRP A 308 3.51 -9.02 4.00
C TRP A 308 4.98 -9.15 4.43
N ASP A 309 5.25 -9.84 5.55
CA ASP A 309 6.58 -10.10 6.09
C ASP A 309 7.34 -11.25 5.39
N LYS A 310 6.75 -11.84 4.34
CA LYS A 310 7.35 -12.91 3.51
C LYS A 310 7.75 -12.41 2.14
N ALA A 311 8.87 -12.88 1.60
CA ALA A 311 9.38 -12.56 0.26
C ALA A 311 9.64 -11.07 -0.09
N ASN A 312 9.60 -10.14 0.86
CA ASN A 312 9.92 -8.71 0.64
C ASN A 312 9.06 -7.99 -0.44
N PRO A 313 7.72 -8.00 -0.33
CA PRO A 313 6.82 -7.37 -1.31
C PRO A 313 7.01 -5.85 -1.40
N LEU A 314 7.52 -5.18 -0.35
CA LEU A 314 7.81 -3.75 -0.37
C LEU A 314 8.77 -3.36 -1.51
N GLN A 315 9.70 -4.24 -1.88
CA GLN A 315 10.62 -3.99 -2.98
C GLN A 315 9.88 -3.77 -4.31
N ALA A 316 8.75 -4.43 -4.54
CA ALA A 316 7.95 -4.22 -5.75
C ALA A 316 7.35 -2.80 -5.79
N ALA A 317 6.90 -2.27 -4.64
CA ALA A 317 6.42 -0.90 -4.53
C ALA A 317 7.57 0.12 -4.66
N ASP A 318 8.74 -0.16 -4.10
CA ASP A 318 9.94 0.68 -4.24
C ASP A 318 10.36 0.81 -5.70
N ASN A 319 10.39 -0.30 -6.43
CA ASN A 319 10.71 -0.31 -7.86
C ASN A 319 9.76 0.58 -8.66
N LEU A 320 8.45 0.52 -8.41
CA LEU A 320 7.45 1.36 -9.08
C LEU A 320 7.56 2.84 -8.68
N ASN A 321 7.83 3.11 -7.41
CA ASN A 321 7.99 4.46 -6.89
C ASN A 321 9.34 5.10 -7.25
N ARG A 322 10.28 4.29 -7.76
CA ARG A 322 11.68 4.64 -8.00
C ARG A 322 12.42 5.02 -6.72
N VAL A 323 12.15 4.29 -5.64
CA VAL A 323 12.84 4.44 -4.36
C VAL A 323 14.02 3.49 -4.32
N SER A 324 15.23 4.05 -4.27
CA SER A 324 16.48 3.26 -4.32
C SER A 324 17.08 2.97 -2.93
N SER A 325 16.81 3.85 -1.96
CA SER A 325 17.37 3.77 -0.61
C SER A 325 16.30 4.11 0.43
N PRO A 326 15.38 3.17 0.74
CA PRO A 326 14.36 3.39 1.75
C PRO A 326 15.00 3.56 3.14
N VAL A 327 14.49 4.51 3.91
CA VAL A 327 14.92 4.85 5.28
C VAL A 327 13.78 4.62 6.27
N SER A 328 14.09 4.61 7.56
CA SER A 328 13.10 4.52 8.65
C SER A 328 12.29 3.22 8.73
N ARG A 329 12.60 2.20 7.94
CA ARG A 329 11.99 0.86 8.06
C ARG A 329 12.64 0.08 9.19
N LYS A 330 11.81 -0.45 10.09
CA LYS A 330 12.28 -1.37 11.14
C LYS A 330 12.26 -2.80 10.61
N SER A 331 13.33 -3.55 10.87
CA SER A 331 13.35 -4.98 10.57
C SER A 331 12.35 -5.70 11.48
N THR A 332 11.40 -6.42 10.89
CA THR A 332 10.61 -7.42 11.60
C THR A 332 11.42 -8.70 11.71
N THR A 333 12.35 -8.75 12.66
CA THR A 333 13.01 -10.00 12.99
C THR A 333 11.99 -10.91 13.69
N SER A 334 11.41 -11.85 12.95
CA SER A 334 10.78 -13.01 13.57
C SER A 334 11.89 -13.77 14.30
N THR A 335 11.89 -13.73 15.63
CA THR A 335 12.66 -14.72 16.38
C THR A 335 12.01 -16.07 16.10
N PRO A 336 12.69 -17.04 15.49
CA PRO A 336 12.16 -18.38 15.40
C PRO A 336 12.07 -18.89 16.84
N SER A 337 10.87 -19.16 17.35
CA SER A 337 10.78 -20.02 18.52
C SER A 337 11.39 -21.35 18.10
N THR A 338 12.54 -21.68 18.68
CA THR A 338 13.20 -22.97 18.55
C THR A 338 12.36 -24.02 19.27
N GLY A 339 11.24 -24.40 18.65
CA GLY A 339 10.53 -25.65 18.93
C GLY A 339 11.20 -26.74 18.13
N GLY A 340 11.96 -27.61 18.82
CA GLY A 340 12.72 -28.68 18.20
C GLY A 340 11.89 -29.53 17.25
N ALA A 341 12.45 -29.82 16.08
CA ALA A 341 11.93 -30.81 15.17
C ALA A 341 11.89 -32.18 15.86
N THR A 342 10.69 -32.65 16.18
CA THR A 342 10.42 -34.08 16.38
C THR A 342 9.40 -34.52 15.36
N ASN A 343 9.84 -35.38 14.43
CA ASN A 343 8.98 -36.16 13.55
C ASN A 343 7.98 -36.98 14.39
N ALA A 344 6.71 -36.61 14.35
CA ALA A 344 5.55 -37.45 14.60
C ALA A 344 4.37 -36.72 13.93
N GLY A 345 3.80 -37.24 12.86
CA GLY A 345 2.71 -38.20 12.99
C GLY A 345 1.38 -37.48 12.77
N LYS A 346 0.60 -37.95 11.80
CA LYS A 346 -0.73 -37.48 11.38
C LYS A 346 -1.62 -36.96 12.54
N GLY A 347 -2.22 -35.80 12.30
CA GLY A 347 -3.56 -35.44 12.80
C GLY A 347 -3.58 -34.60 14.06
N GLU A 348 -3.95 -33.32 13.90
CA GLU A 348 -4.84 -32.59 14.81
C GLU A 348 -5.32 -31.34 14.07
N TYR A 349 -6.42 -31.48 13.33
CA TYR A 349 -7.15 -30.33 12.78
C TYR A 349 -7.85 -29.66 13.96
N GLY A 350 -7.27 -28.57 14.46
CA GLY A 350 -7.96 -27.63 15.35
C GLY A 350 -9.27 -27.17 14.69
N ALA A 351 -10.32 -27.01 15.51
CA ALA A 351 -11.71 -26.86 15.12
C ALA A 351 -11.93 -26.12 13.78
N LEU A 352 -12.28 -26.89 12.75
CA LEU A 352 -12.75 -26.37 11.46
C LEU A 352 -14.13 -25.74 11.68
N VAL A 353 -14.17 -24.42 11.81
CA VAL A 353 -15.42 -23.67 11.64
C VAL A 353 -15.68 -23.59 10.13
N SER A 354 -16.81 -24.13 9.70
CA SER A 354 -17.24 -24.13 8.30
C SER A 354 -17.26 -22.71 7.75
N LEU A 355 -16.36 -22.42 6.81
CA LEU A 355 -16.40 -21.22 6.00
C LEU A 355 -17.35 -21.48 4.84
N LEU A 356 -18.44 -20.71 4.77
CA LEU A 356 -19.13 -20.46 3.52
C LEU A 356 -18.48 -19.23 2.92
N THR A 357 -18.06 -19.32 1.66
CA THR A 357 -17.73 -18.14 0.87
C THR A 357 -18.98 -17.27 0.81
N ALA A 358 -19.03 -16.26 1.66
CA ALA A 358 -19.93 -15.14 1.44
C ALA A 358 -19.30 -14.32 0.32
N ALA A 359 -19.52 -14.75 -0.93
CA ALA A 359 -19.60 -13.81 -2.03
C ALA A 359 -20.80 -12.91 -1.67
N THR A 360 -20.55 -11.86 -0.86
CA THR A 360 -21.55 -10.82 -0.64
C THR A 360 -21.84 -10.26 -2.01
N LEU A 361 -23.04 -10.60 -2.49
CA LEU A 361 -23.64 -10.12 -3.72
C LEU A 361 -23.87 -8.62 -3.57
N LEU A 362 -22.80 -7.82 -3.69
CA LEU A 362 -22.88 -6.37 -3.76
C LEU A 362 -23.11 -6.02 -5.23
N LEU A 363 -24.34 -6.26 -5.66
CA LEU A 363 -24.90 -5.57 -6.81
C LEU A 363 -24.91 -4.07 -6.45
N LEU A 364 -23.89 -3.34 -6.91
CA LEU A 364 -23.96 -2.04 -7.61
C LEU A 364 -22.55 -1.48 -7.91
#